data_AF-A0A101RVZ1-F1
#
_entry.id   AF-A0A101RVZ1-F1
#
_cell.length_a   1.000
_cell.length_b   1.000
_cell.length_c   1.000
_cell.angle_alpha   90.00
_cell.angle_beta   90.00
_cell.angle_gamma   90.00
#
_symmetry.space_group_name_H-M   'P 1'
#
loop_
_entity.id
_entity.type
_entity.pdbx_description
1 polymer ?
#
loop_
_entity_poly.entity_id
_entity_poly.type
_entity_poly.pdbx_seq_one_letter_code
_entity_poly.pdbx_strand_id
1 'polypeptide(L)'
;MYCFRVPFTMPSQTLLGLTENQFSLQDEGERQVWLKPFGDADQRLCDATDLVIRGAGYATEDEAAREGERWRDVISRAFARVHLAADFGDRQPVNMVTKAGEKFFSHLMGHPVLAHLSGVTVFEDQPGLRFLGAPSVKGCKRPSEERNRLVFEQAARLHDPLNGRERVAFDLYSGSFFQPSADSRLLMLTMAIETLLVRQPRSDDAQTHVTAMIEATKGNTDLTDPERNSLRMSLKDLRSESIGQAGKRLARTLEPRTYAGQAPDVFFSRCYTMRSVLTHGHVERPDRREVDALAASLELFVADLLAGRLLTEFPD
;
A
#
# COMPACT_ATOMS: atom_id res chain seq x y z
N MET A 1 7.90 -3.88 -30.15
CA MET A 1 8.23 -3.49 -28.76
C MET A 1 6.98 -3.63 -27.92
N TYR A 2 7.15 -3.99 -26.65
CA TYR A 2 6.08 -4.13 -25.68
C TYR A 2 5.98 -2.88 -24.80
N CYS A 3 4.77 -2.60 -24.35
CA CYS A 3 4.43 -1.56 -23.41
C CYS A 3 3.75 -2.19 -22.18
N PHE A 4 3.83 -1.51 -21.04
CA PHE A 4 2.98 -1.81 -19.91
C PHE A 4 2.12 -0.61 -19.53
N ARG A 5 1.03 -0.88 -18.84
CA ARG A 5 0.29 0.12 -18.09
C ARG A 5 -0.09 -0.40 -16.71
N VAL A 6 -0.19 0.52 -15.76
CA VAL A 6 -0.66 0.27 -14.40
C VAL A 6 -1.68 1.36 -14.07
N PRO A 7 -2.98 1.11 -14.30
CA PRO A 7 -4.02 2.06 -13.93
C PRO A 7 -4.18 2.09 -12.42
N PHE A 8 -4.56 3.26 -11.89
CA PHE A 8 -4.93 3.41 -10.50
C PHE A 8 -5.86 4.58 -10.29
N THR A 9 -6.60 4.54 -9.18
CA THR A 9 -7.53 5.60 -8.79
C THR A 9 -7.06 6.24 -7.49
N MET A 10 -6.99 7.57 -7.47
CA MET A 10 -6.74 8.38 -6.28
C MET A 10 -8.07 8.64 -5.55
N PRO A 11 -8.06 8.79 -4.21
CA PRO A 11 -9.25 9.22 -3.49
C PRO A 11 -9.62 10.65 -3.89
N SER A 12 -10.92 10.95 -4.00
CA SER A 12 -11.40 12.28 -4.44
C SER A 12 -10.85 13.48 -3.65
N GLN A 13 -10.42 13.27 -2.40
CA GLN A 13 -9.92 14.31 -1.52
C GLN A 13 -8.41 14.55 -1.63
N THR A 14 -7.66 13.68 -2.32
CA THR A 14 -6.21 13.77 -2.44
C THR A 14 -5.78 13.50 -3.89
N LEU A 15 -5.21 14.52 -4.54
CA LEU A 15 -4.76 14.47 -5.93
C LEU A 15 -3.24 14.64 -6.00
N LEU A 16 -2.68 14.32 -7.16
CA LEU A 16 -1.24 14.28 -7.38
C LEU A 16 -0.55 15.65 -7.28
N GLY A 17 -1.25 16.73 -7.60
CA GLY A 17 -0.75 18.11 -7.49
C GLY A 17 0.23 18.56 -8.59
N LEU A 18 0.52 17.73 -9.60
CA LEU A 18 1.32 18.15 -10.77
C LEU A 18 0.43 18.84 -11.80
N THR A 19 0.84 20.00 -12.32
CA THR A 19 -0.01 20.80 -13.22
C THR A 19 0.07 20.39 -14.69
N GLU A 20 1.09 19.63 -15.05
CA GLU A 20 1.30 19.06 -16.38
C GLU A 20 0.30 17.93 -16.70
N ASN A 21 0.15 17.62 -18.00
CA ASN A 21 -0.73 16.54 -18.47
C ASN A 21 -0.02 15.18 -18.48
N GLN A 22 1.31 15.18 -18.43
CA GLN A 22 2.14 13.98 -18.33
C GLN A 22 3.41 14.33 -17.57
N PHE A 23 3.85 13.42 -16.70
CA PHE A 23 5.08 13.58 -15.93
C PHE A 23 6.03 12.41 -16.25
N SER A 24 7.25 12.72 -16.68
CA SER A 24 8.26 11.70 -17.03
C SER A 24 8.93 11.17 -15.77
N LEU A 25 8.87 9.85 -15.58
CA LEU A 25 9.51 9.13 -14.48
C LEU A 25 10.87 8.55 -14.90
N GLN A 26 10.98 8.13 -16.16
CA GLN A 26 12.22 7.64 -16.77
C GLN A 26 12.20 7.97 -18.27
N ASP A 27 13.34 8.44 -18.77
CA ASP A 27 13.57 8.69 -20.20
C ASP A 27 15.00 8.25 -20.56
N GLU A 28 15.15 6.99 -20.92
CA GLU A 28 16.44 6.34 -21.21
C GLU A 28 16.41 5.66 -22.60
N GLY A 29 16.65 6.46 -23.64
CA GLY A 29 16.70 5.96 -25.02
C GLY A 29 15.34 5.47 -25.49
N GLU A 30 15.25 4.19 -25.83
CA GLU A 30 13.97 3.58 -26.25
C GLU A 30 13.02 3.32 -25.08
N ARG A 31 13.54 3.24 -23.84
CA ARG A 31 12.75 2.96 -22.64
C ARG A 31 12.28 4.25 -22.00
N GLN A 32 10.96 4.39 -21.91
CA GLN A 32 10.32 5.56 -21.34
C GLN A 32 9.21 5.15 -20.38
N VAL A 33 9.07 5.86 -19.27
CA VAL A 33 8.00 5.66 -18.28
C VAL A 33 7.43 7.00 -17.87
N TRP A 34 6.11 7.12 -17.92
CA TRP A 34 5.40 8.35 -17.60
C TRP A 34 4.17 8.08 -16.75
N LEU A 35 3.81 9.09 -15.97
CA LEU A 35 2.53 9.20 -15.30
C LEU A 35 1.62 10.15 -16.09
N LYS A 36 0.37 9.75 -16.34
CA LYS A 36 -0.62 10.58 -17.04
C LYS A 36 -2.06 10.25 -16.61
N PRO A 37 -3.05 11.11 -16.91
CA PRO A 37 -4.45 10.76 -16.79
C PRO A 37 -4.80 9.55 -17.65
N PHE A 38 -5.70 8.70 -17.14
CA PHE A 38 -6.17 7.52 -17.87
C PHE A 38 -7.00 7.88 -19.10
N GLY A 39 -7.75 8.99 -19.02
CA GLY A 39 -8.73 9.42 -20.03
C GLY A 39 -8.19 10.47 -21.00
N ASP A 40 -8.72 11.68 -20.87
CA ASP A 40 -8.47 12.80 -21.80
C ASP A 40 -6.99 13.23 -21.77
N ALA A 41 -6.38 13.29 -22.95
CA ALA A 41 -4.98 13.69 -23.11
C ALA A 41 -4.72 15.15 -22.72
N ASP A 42 -5.77 15.98 -22.75
CA ASP A 42 -5.70 17.38 -22.35
C ASP A 42 -5.98 17.60 -20.85
N GLN A 43 -6.41 16.55 -20.12
CA GLN A 43 -6.61 16.62 -18.68
C GLN A 43 -5.26 16.80 -17.97
N ARG A 44 -5.24 17.65 -16.96
CA ARG A 44 -4.07 17.85 -16.10
C ARG A 44 -4.01 16.80 -15.01
N LEU A 45 -2.80 16.40 -14.62
CA LEU A 45 -2.59 15.47 -13.51
C LEU A 45 -3.19 15.98 -12.19
N CYS A 46 -3.23 17.30 -11.98
CA CYS A 46 -3.80 17.92 -10.78
C CYS A 46 -5.32 17.86 -10.69
N ASP A 47 -6.01 17.48 -11.77
CA ASP A 47 -7.48 17.42 -11.85
C ASP A 47 -7.98 15.99 -12.13
N ALA A 48 -7.09 15.00 -12.19
CA ALA A 48 -7.40 13.61 -12.53
C ALA A 48 -7.34 12.68 -11.30
N THR A 49 -8.43 11.97 -11.02
CA THR A 49 -8.44 10.87 -10.04
C THR A 49 -8.03 9.55 -10.65
N ASP A 50 -8.36 9.33 -11.93
CA ASP A 50 -8.04 8.11 -12.67
C ASP A 50 -6.77 8.34 -13.48
N LEU A 51 -5.69 7.69 -13.05
CA LEU A 51 -4.34 7.89 -13.53
C LEU A 51 -3.76 6.57 -14.04
N VAL A 52 -2.67 6.66 -14.79
CA VAL A 52 -1.96 5.48 -15.30
C VAL A 52 -0.46 5.73 -15.30
N ILE A 53 0.29 4.74 -14.80
CA ILE A 53 1.72 4.60 -15.07
C ILE A 53 1.84 3.85 -16.39
N ARG A 54 2.52 4.40 -17.39
CA ARG A 54 2.72 3.74 -18.68
C ARG A 54 4.20 3.67 -18.99
N GLY A 55 4.66 2.49 -19.39
CA GLY A 55 6.01 2.27 -19.89
C GLY A 55 6.00 1.79 -21.33
N ALA A 56 7.02 2.18 -22.10
CA ALA A 56 7.25 1.76 -23.48
C ALA A 56 8.73 1.41 -23.70
N GLY A 57 9.02 0.66 -24.77
CA GLY A 57 10.40 0.36 -25.19
C GLY A 57 10.95 -1.01 -24.78
N TYR A 58 10.10 -1.96 -24.42
CA TYR A 58 10.54 -3.28 -23.94
C TYR A 58 10.65 -4.29 -25.10
N ALA A 59 11.65 -5.17 -25.05
CA ALA A 59 11.88 -6.14 -26.11
C ALA A 59 10.89 -7.32 -26.02
N THR A 60 10.48 -7.69 -24.80
CA THR A 60 9.57 -8.82 -24.56
C THR A 60 8.41 -8.47 -23.63
N GLU A 61 7.35 -9.28 -23.69
CA GLU A 61 6.19 -9.19 -22.79
C GLU A 61 6.61 -9.38 -21.32
N ASP A 62 7.42 -10.41 -21.01
CA ASP A 62 7.92 -10.70 -19.66
C ASP A 62 8.75 -9.54 -19.08
N GLU A 63 9.53 -8.87 -19.93
CA GLU A 63 10.30 -7.71 -19.53
C GLU A 63 9.40 -6.54 -19.14
N ALA A 64 8.41 -6.22 -20.00
CA ALA A 64 7.43 -5.18 -19.71
C ALA A 64 6.59 -5.51 -18.46
N ALA A 65 6.25 -6.78 -18.22
CA ALA A 65 5.51 -7.21 -17.04
C ALA A 65 6.30 -6.96 -15.76
N ARG A 66 7.56 -7.40 -15.71
CA ARG A 66 8.44 -7.20 -14.55
C ARG A 66 8.69 -5.72 -14.27
N GLU A 67 8.90 -4.93 -15.32
CA GLU A 67 9.09 -3.48 -15.17
C GLU A 67 7.81 -2.76 -14.73
N GLY A 68 6.64 -3.19 -15.20
CA GLY A 68 5.36 -2.68 -14.72
C GLY A 68 5.14 -2.93 -13.22
N GLU A 69 5.46 -4.14 -12.74
CA GLU A 69 5.39 -4.48 -11.32
C GLU A 69 6.39 -3.66 -10.50
N ARG A 70 7.62 -3.51 -10.98
CA ARG A 70 8.65 -2.69 -10.34
C ARG A 70 8.23 -1.24 -10.23
N TRP A 71 7.69 -0.66 -11.30
CA TRP A 71 7.27 0.75 -11.32
C TRP A 71 6.05 1.02 -10.45
N ARG A 72 5.10 0.08 -10.40
CA ARG A 72 4.00 0.11 -9.42
C ARG A 72 4.54 0.25 -8.00
N ASP A 73 5.49 -0.60 -7.64
CA ASP A 73 6.08 -0.62 -6.31
C ASP A 73 6.89 0.64 -5.99
N VAL A 74 7.73 1.10 -6.92
CA VAL A 74 8.53 2.34 -6.77
C VAL A 74 7.61 3.55 -6.56
N ILE A 75 6.55 3.68 -7.36
CA ILE A 75 5.60 4.79 -7.25
C ILE A 75 4.75 4.69 -5.99
N SER A 76 4.37 3.49 -5.56
CA SER A 76 3.66 3.30 -4.29
C SER A 76 4.50 3.80 -3.10
N ARG A 77 5.81 3.52 -3.10
CA ARG A 77 6.74 4.05 -2.09
C ARG A 77 6.81 5.58 -2.13
N ALA A 78 6.85 6.16 -3.33
CA ALA A 78 6.85 7.60 -3.51
C ALA A 78 5.54 8.24 -3.01
N PHE A 79 4.39 7.64 -3.31
CA PHE A 79 3.08 8.08 -2.82
C PHE A 79 3.01 8.05 -1.30
N ALA A 80 3.49 6.99 -0.65
CA ALA A 80 3.57 6.96 0.80
C ALA A 80 4.41 8.15 1.33
N ARG A 81 5.58 8.41 0.75
CA ARG A 81 6.46 9.52 1.17
C ARG A 81 5.78 10.90 1.08
N VAL A 82 4.91 11.12 0.10
CA VAL A 82 4.16 12.38 -0.05
C VAL A 82 2.73 12.32 0.50
N HIS A 83 2.40 11.28 1.26
CA HIS A 83 1.08 11.06 1.88
C HIS A 83 -0.07 11.03 0.86
N LEU A 84 0.17 10.40 -0.28
CA LEU A 84 -0.81 10.11 -1.32
C LEU A 84 -1.24 8.63 -1.23
N ALA A 85 -2.46 8.37 -1.66
CA ALA A 85 -3.03 7.03 -1.75
C ALA A 85 -3.38 6.70 -3.21
N ALA A 86 -3.22 5.44 -3.58
CA ALA A 86 -3.57 4.94 -4.91
C ALA A 86 -4.16 3.54 -4.81
N ASP A 87 -5.36 3.34 -5.36
CA ASP A 87 -5.97 2.02 -5.54
C ASP A 87 -5.61 1.48 -6.93
N PHE A 88 -4.77 0.44 -6.98
CA PHE A 88 -4.37 -0.25 -8.22
C PHE A 88 -5.37 -1.33 -8.67
N GLY A 89 -6.44 -1.56 -7.91
CA GLY A 89 -7.56 -2.41 -8.31
C GLY A 89 -7.33 -3.91 -8.12
N ASP A 90 -6.25 -4.35 -7.47
CA ASP A 90 -5.90 -5.78 -7.27
C ASP A 90 -7.00 -6.63 -6.63
N ARG A 91 -7.92 -5.99 -5.89
CA ARG A 91 -9.02 -6.64 -5.19
C ARG A 91 -10.39 -6.24 -5.73
N GLN A 92 -10.45 -5.53 -6.85
CA GLN A 92 -11.71 -5.22 -7.51
C GLN A 92 -12.24 -6.46 -8.25
N PRO A 93 -13.57 -6.61 -8.36
CA PRO A 93 -14.15 -7.63 -9.23
C PRO A 93 -13.59 -7.48 -10.65
N VAL A 94 -13.13 -8.57 -11.25
CA VAL A 94 -12.56 -8.55 -12.61
C VAL A 94 -13.64 -8.04 -13.59
N ASN A 95 -13.33 -6.95 -14.31
CA ASN A 95 -14.23 -6.39 -15.32
C ASN A 95 -14.58 -7.46 -16.36
N MET A 96 -15.87 -7.74 -16.52
CA MET A 96 -16.40 -8.77 -17.43
C MET A 96 -16.47 -8.34 -18.91
N VAL A 97 -15.51 -7.55 -19.39
CA VAL A 97 -15.44 -7.29 -20.84
C VAL A 97 -14.86 -8.53 -21.51
N THR A 98 -15.72 -9.28 -22.18
CA THR A 98 -15.32 -10.50 -22.91
C THR A 98 -14.54 -10.15 -24.18
N LYS A 99 -13.75 -11.08 -24.71
CA LYS A 99 -13.08 -10.94 -26.02
C LYS A 99 -14.04 -10.58 -27.17
N ALA A 100 -15.32 -10.96 -27.05
CA ALA A 100 -16.36 -10.57 -28.00
C ALA A 100 -16.70 -9.07 -27.88
N GLY A 101 -16.76 -8.54 -26.66
CA GLY A 101 -16.90 -7.11 -26.40
C GLY A 101 -15.73 -6.29 -26.95
N GLU A 102 -14.49 -6.74 -26.75
CA GLU A 102 -13.29 -6.10 -27.32
C GLU A 102 -13.36 -6.00 -28.85
N LYS A 103 -13.71 -7.10 -29.53
CA LYS A 103 -13.88 -7.12 -30.99
C LYS A 103 -15.00 -6.20 -31.46
N PHE A 104 -16.12 -6.19 -30.75
CA PHE A 104 -17.26 -5.32 -31.08
C PHE A 104 -16.89 -3.84 -30.98
N PHE A 105 -16.26 -3.41 -29.89
CA PHE A 105 -15.82 -2.02 -29.72
C PHE A 105 -14.68 -1.65 -30.67
N SER A 106 -13.78 -2.59 -30.97
CA SER A 106 -12.72 -2.36 -31.96
C SER A 106 -13.28 -2.09 -33.35
N HIS A 107 -14.32 -2.84 -33.74
CA HIS A 107 -15.02 -2.63 -35.01
C HIS A 107 -15.77 -1.30 -35.04
N LEU A 108 -16.46 -0.96 -33.94
CA LEU A 108 -17.22 0.28 -33.83
C LEU A 108 -16.33 1.54 -33.85
N MET A 109 -15.15 1.47 -33.23
CA MET A 109 -14.24 2.61 -33.06
C MET A 109 -13.19 2.73 -34.17
N GLY A 110 -13.13 1.76 -35.09
CA GLY A 110 -12.17 1.73 -36.20
C GLY A 110 -10.71 1.47 -35.80
N HIS A 111 -10.45 1.15 -34.53
CA HIS A 111 -9.12 0.92 -33.96
C HIS A 111 -9.16 -0.19 -32.91
N PRO A 112 -8.03 -0.86 -32.58
CA PRO A 112 -7.99 -1.87 -31.53
C PRO A 112 -8.44 -1.31 -30.16
N VAL A 113 -9.29 -2.07 -29.47
CA VAL A 113 -9.79 -1.78 -28.12
C VAL A 113 -9.53 -2.98 -27.21
N LEU A 114 -8.89 -2.74 -26.07
CA LEU A 114 -8.66 -3.76 -25.03
C LEU A 114 -9.46 -3.44 -23.76
N ALA A 115 -9.87 -4.50 -23.06
CA ALA A 115 -10.54 -4.39 -21.77
C ALA A 115 -9.68 -3.67 -20.72
N HIS A 116 -10.33 -3.03 -19.76
CA HIS A 116 -9.67 -2.52 -18.57
C HIS A 116 -9.45 -3.65 -17.57
N LEU A 117 -8.18 -3.99 -17.33
CA LEU A 117 -7.75 -4.93 -16.31
C LEU A 117 -7.04 -4.16 -15.20
N SER A 118 -7.36 -4.49 -13.96
CA SER A 118 -6.64 -3.99 -12.79
C SER A 118 -5.21 -4.53 -12.76
N GLY A 119 -4.29 -3.80 -12.11
CA GLY A 119 -2.88 -4.18 -12.03
C GLY A 119 -2.11 -3.98 -13.33
N VAL A 120 -0.97 -4.67 -13.48
CA VAL A 120 -0.08 -4.51 -14.63
C VAL A 120 -0.69 -5.16 -15.87
N THR A 121 -0.98 -4.37 -16.89
CA THR A 121 -1.38 -4.87 -18.22
C THR A 121 -0.23 -4.67 -19.21
N VAL A 122 0.21 -5.73 -19.86
CA VAL A 122 1.22 -5.67 -20.93
C VAL A 122 0.56 -5.83 -22.29
N PHE A 123 1.05 -5.10 -23.29
CA PHE A 123 0.53 -5.15 -24.66
C PHE A 123 1.61 -4.80 -25.69
N GLU A 124 1.45 -5.29 -26.92
CA GLU A 124 2.28 -4.87 -28.04
C GLU A 124 1.95 -3.44 -28.44
N ASP A 125 2.98 -2.64 -28.74
CA ASP A 125 2.76 -1.27 -29.22
C ASP A 125 2.07 -1.27 -30.59
N GLN A 126 0.90 -0.64 -30.66
CA GLN A 126 0.06 -0.59 -31.85
C GLN A 126 -0.49 0.83 -32.06
N PRO A 127 -0.39 1.39 -33.29
CA PRO A 127 -0.94 2.71 -33.58
C PRO A 127 -2.44 2.79 -33.30
N GLY A 128 -2.85 3.75 -32.46
CA GLY A 128 -4.26 4.06 -32.20
C GLY A 128 -4.99 3.17 -31.19
N LEU A 129 -4.28 2.30 -30.45
CA LEU A 129 -4.87 1.46 -29.38
C LEU A 129 -5.57 2.31 -28.30
N ARG A 130 -6.84 1.98 -27.98
CA ARG A 130 -7.65 2.64 -26.95
C ARG A 130 -8.10 1.68 -25.86
N PHE A 131 -8.39 2.22 -24.68
CA PHE A 131 -8.90 1.47 -23.53
C PHE A 131 -10.20 2.10 -23.01
N LEU A 132 -11.14 1.27 -22.55
CA LEU A 132 -12.43 1.70 -22.01
C LEU A 132 -12.35 1.92 -20.48
N GLY A 133 -12.85 3.04 -19.96
CA GLY A 133 -12.95 3.33 -18.53
C GLY A 133 -14.04 4.36 -18.23
N ALA A 134 -14.55 4.39 -16.98
CA ALA A 134 -15.57 5.34 -16.55
C ALA A 134 -14.93 6.54 -15.83
N PRO A 135 -15.27 7.80 -16.19
CA PRO A 135 -14.69 8.96 -15.52
C PRO A 135 -15.34 9.23 -14.15
N SER A 136 -14.56 9.71 -13.18
CA SER A 136 -15.07 10.30 -11.95
C SER A 136 -14.32 11.60 -11.60
N VAL A 137 -15.02 12.63 -11.10
CA VAL A 137 -14.40 13.90 -10.66
C VAL A 137 -15.20 14.48 -9.48
N LYS A 138 -14.56 14.78 -8.35
CA LYS A 138 -15.03 15.69 -7.27
C LYS A 138 -13.82 16.35 -6.56
N GLY A 139 -14.01 17.57 -6.04
CA GLY A 139 -12.94 18.50 -5.62
C GLY A 139 -12.04 18.07 -4.45
N CYS A 140 -10.86 18.70 -4.35
CA CYS A 140 -9.68 18.14 -3.67
C CYS A 140 -8.75 19.18 -3.00
N LYS A 141 -7.92 18.72 -2.05
CA LYS A 141 -6.74 19.42 -1.51
C LYS A 141 -5.52 19.23 -2.42
N ARG A 142 -4.89 20.33 -2.85
CA ARG A 142 -3.70 20.30 -3.72
C ARG A 142 -2.39 20.29 -2.90
N PRO A 143 -1.58 19.22 -2.94
CA PRO A 143 -0.25 19.20 -2.31
C PRO A 143 0.76 20.06 -3.08
N SER A 144 1.95 20.27 -2.50
CA SER A 144 3.04 21.06 -3.13
C SER A 144 3.57 20.34 -4.37
N GLU A 145 3.44 20.99 -5.54
CA GLU A 145 3.90 20.48 -6.83
C GLU A 145 5.42 20.23 -6.83
N GLU A 146 6.20 21.18 -6.33
CA GLU A 146 7.67 21.11 -6.29
C GLU A 146 8.15 19.91 -5.45
N ARG A 147 7.56 19.70 -4.27
CA ARG A 147 7.90 18.57 -3.39
C ARG A 147 7.55 17.24 -4.04
N ASN A 148 6.36 17.12 -4.65
CA ASN A 148 5.92 15.88 -5.27
C ASN A 148 6.80 15.52 -6.46
N ARG A 149 7.14 16.49 -7.31
CA ARG A 149 8.09 16.31 -8.42
C ARG A 149 9.41 15.75 -7.92
N LEU A 150 10.02 16.40 -6.92
CA LEU A 150 11.31 15.99 -6.37
C LEU A 150 11.25 14.56 -5.83
N VAL A 151 10.22 14.20 -5.06
CA VAL A 151 10.10 12.84 -4.51
C VAL A 151 9.94 11.79 -5.62
N PHE A 152 9.17 12.07 -6.68
CA PHE A 152 9.00 11.14 -7.79
C PHE A 152 10.29 10.93 -8.58
N GLU A 153 11.04 12.00 -8.87
CA GLU A 153 12.34 11.91 -9.52
C GLU A 153 13.34 11.10 -8.70
N GLN A 154 13.31 11.23 -7.38
CA GLN A 154 14.22 10.50 -6.49
C GLN A 154 13.82 9.03 -6.33
N ALA A 155 12.53 8.75 -6.22
CA ALA A 155 12.02 7.37 -6.22
C ALA A 155 12.43 6.64 -7.52
N ALA A 156 12.32 7.34 -8.66
CA ALA A 156 12.78 6.84 -9.95
C ALA A 156 14.28 6.50 -9.94
N ARG A 157 15.13 7.30 -9.29
CA ARG A 157 16.59 7.04 -9.21
C ARG A 157 16.98 5.95 -8.22
N LEU A 158 16.30 5.87 -7.07
CA LEU A 158 16.67 4.92 -6.01
C LEU A 158 16.36 3.47 -6.35
N HIS A 159 15.38 3.25 -7.24
CA HIS A 159 14.93 1.92 -7.65
C HIS A 159 14.68 0.99 -6.45
N ASP A 160 13.98 1.50 -5.44
CA ASP A 160 13.67 0.80 -4.18
C ASP A 160 12.20 0.33 -4.17
N PRO A 161 11.84 -0.78 -4.86
CA PRO A 161 10.47 -1.27 -4.89
C PRO A 161 10.02 -1.76 -3.50
N LEU A 162 8.72 -1.66 -3.23
CA LEU A 162 8.05 -2.40 -2.16
C LEU A 162 8.24 -3.91 -2.34
N ASN A 163 8.46 -4.63 -1.25
CA ASN A 163 8.32 -6.09 -1.21
C ASN A 163 6.85 -6.51 -0.98
N GLY A 164 6.55 -7.81 -1.07
CA GLY A 164 5.18 -8.31 -0.96
C GLY A 164 4.43 -7.92 0.33
N ARG A 165 5.11 -7.80 1.47
CA ARG A 165 4.47 -7.34 2.72
C ARG A 165 4.19 -5.84 2.71
N GLU A 166 5.15 -5.07 2.20
CA GLU A 166 4.99 -3.63 2.04
C GLU A 166 3.91 -3.28 1.02
N ARG A 167 3.74 -4.09 -0.04
CA ARG A 167 2.64 -3.92 -1.00
C ARG A 167 1.28 -4.08 -0.34
N VAL A 168 1.08 -5.14 0.45
CA VAL A 168 -0.17 -5.32 1.19
C VAL A 168 -0.38 -4.20 2.22
N ALA A 169 0.69 -3.75 2.88
CA ALA A 169 0.63 -2.62 3.79
C ALA A 169 0.21 -1.32 3.06
N PHE A 170 0.75 -1.07 1.87
CA PHE A 170 0.40 0.07 1.02
C PHE A 170 -1.06 -0.01 0.55
N ASP A 171 -1.56 -1.19 0.17
CA ASP A 171 -2.96 -1.37 -0.23
C ASP A 171 -3.92 -1.05 0.95
N LEU A 172 -3.57 -1.49 2.17
CA LEU A 172 -4.34 -1.19 3.38
C LEU A 172 -4.25 0.29 3.78
N TYR A 173 -3.06 0.88 3.67
CA TYR A 173 -2.82 2.30 3.87
C TYR A 173 -3.66 3.12 2.89
N SER A 174 -3.57 2.85 1.59
CA SER A 174 -4.35 3.54 0.55
C SER A 174 -5.85 3.34 0.75
N GLY A 175 -6.27 2.11 1.04
CA GLY A 175 -7.67 1.78 1.32
C GLY A 175 -8.26 2.55 2.50
N SER A 176 -7.42 2.96 3.48
CA SER A 176 -7.87 3.81 4.59
C SER A 176 -8.38 5.18 4.13
N PHE A 177 -7.85 5.75 3.04
CA PHE A 177 -8.31 7.04 2.51
C PHE A 177 -9.71 6.98 1.89
N PHE A 178 -10.17 5.76 1.56
CA PHE A 178 -11.51 5.52 1.02
C PHE A 178 -12.53 5.19 2.12
N GLN A 179 -12.11 5.10 3.40
CA GLN A 179 -13.01 4.79 4.50
C GLN A 179 -13.70 6.05 5.06
N PRO A 180 -15.04 6.03 5.23
CA PRO A 180 -15.77 7.19 5.71
C PRO A 180 -15.68 7.39 7.24
N SER A 181 -15.31 6.36 8.01
CA SER A 181 -15.29 6.40 9.47
C SER A 181 -13.88 6.39 10.04
N ALA A 182 -13.67 7.13 11.13
CA ALA A 182 -12.41 7.18 11.87
C ALA A 182 -11.96 5.79 12.34
N ASP A 183 -12.91 5.00 12.86
CA ASP A 183 -12.70 3.66 13.36
C ASP A 183 -12.18 2.75 12.24
N SER A 184 -12.84 2.72 11.08
CA SER A 184 -12.42 1.90 9.93
C SER A 184 -11.05 2.34 9.40
N ARG A 185 -10.78 3.66 9.37
CA ARG A 185 -9.46 4.20 9.00
C ARG A 185 -8.38 3.69 9.95
N LEU A 186 -8.59 3.84 11.26
CA LEU A 186 -7.63 3.40 12.28
C LEU A 186 -7.39 1.90 12.18
N LEU A 187 -8.46 1.08 12.07
CA LEU A 187 -8.34 -0.36 11.94
C LEU A 187 -7.53 -0.74 10.69
N MET A 188 -7.81 -0.15 9.52
CA MET A 188 -7.05 -0.40 8.30
C MET A 188 -5.58 -0.02 8.43
N LEU A 189 -5.28 1.14 9.00
CA LEU A 189 -3.90 1.58 9.24
C LEU A 189 -3.16 0.66 10.23
N THR A 190 -3.82 0.19 11.29
CA THR A 190 -3.20 -0.78 12.21
C THR A 190 -2.96 -2.13 11.55
N MET A 191 -3.86 -2.61 10.69
CA MET A 191 -3.63 -3.81 9.88
C MET A 191 -2.45 -3.62 8.93
N ALA A 192 -2.28 -2.43 8.33
CA ALA A 192 -1.12 -2.11 7.49
C ALA A 192 0.19 -2.24 8.28
N ILE A 193 0.22 -1.84 9.55
CA ILE A 193 1.40 -2.07 10.41
C ILE A 193 1.60 -3.56 10.69
N GLU A 194 0.52 -4.29 11.01
CA GLU A 194 0.58 -5.72 11.31
C GLU A 194 1.18 -6.55 10.16
N THR A 195 0.95 -6.17 8.90
CA THR A 195 1.55 -6.87 7.75
C THR A 195 3.05 -6.62 7.60
N LEU A 196 3.57 -5.52 8.14
CA LEU A 196 5.00 -5.20 8.14
C LEU A 196 5.77 -5.95 9.25
N LEU A 197 5.07 -6.53 10.23
CA LEU A 197 5.72 -7.12 11.39
C LEU A 197 6.44 -8.42 11.04
N VAL A 198 7.67 -8.53 11.54
CA VAL A 198 8.45 -9.77 11.53
C VAL A 198 8.74 -10.15 12.97
N ARG A 199 8.05 -11.19 13.47
CA ARG A 199 8.28 -11.67 14.84
C ARG A 199 9.64 -12.33 14.93
N GLN A 200 10.46 -11.89 15.88
CA GLN A 200 11.73 -12.50 16.21
C GLN A 200 11.57 -13.55 17.32
N PRO A 201 12.46 -14.56 17.37
CA PRO A 201 12.56 -15.45 18.52
C PRO A 201 12.80 -14.64 19.80
N ARG A 202 12.28 -15.11 20.93
CA ARG A 202 12.65 -14.58 22.25
C ARG A 202 14.08 -15.02 22.61
N SER A 203 14.61 -14.49 23.71
CA SER A 203 15.89 -14.95 24.27
C SER A 203 15.91 -16.46 24.49
N ASP A 204 17.11 -17.04 24.48
CA ASP A 204 17.33 -18.47 24.69
C ASP A 204 16.74 -18.94 26.02
N ASP A 205 16.84 -18.13 27.07
CA ASP A 205 16.23 -18.40 28.38
C ASP A 205 14.70 -18.50 28.29
N ALA A 206 14.05 -17.57 27.59
CA ALA A 206 12.60 -17.59 27.40
C ALA A 206 12.17 -18.79 26.55
N GLN A 207 12.91 -19.12 25.49
CA GLN A 207 12.63 -20.29 24.67
C GLN A 207 12.82 -21.60 25.43
N THR A 208 13.84 -21.67 26.29
CA THR A 208 14.10 -22.81 27.19
C THR A 208 12.96 -22.98 28.17
N HIS A 209 12.53 -21.88 28.81
CA HIS A 209 11.40 -21.90 29.73
C HIS A 209 10.10 -22.36 29.06
N VAL A 210 9.78 -21.83 27.87
CA VAL A 210 8.61 -22.24 27.09
C VAL A 210 8.69 -23.72 26.70
N THR A 211 9.89 -24.21 26.37
CA THR A 211 10.09 -25.64 26.06
C THR A 211 9.80 -26.52 27.28
N ALA A 212 10.26 -26.12 28.46
CA ALA A 212 9.95 -26.83 29.71
C ALA A 212 8.42 -26.85 29.99
N MET A 213 7.71 -25.74 29.77
CA MET A 213 6.24 -25.69 29.90
C MET A 213 5.53 -26.63 28.92
N ILE A 214 6.01 -26.72 27.68
CA ILE A 214 5.47 -27.64 26.66
C ILE A 214 5.66 -29.10 27.11
N GLU A 215 6.84 -29.48 27.60
CA GLU A 215 7.08 -30.84 28.10
C GLU A 215 6.24 -31.16 29.35
N ALA A 216 6.11 -30.21 30.28
CA ALA A 216 5.25 -30.38 31.45
C ALA A 216 3.77 -30.58 31.05
N THR A 217 3.29 -29.84 30.05
CA THR A 217 1.93 -30.00 29.52
C THR A 217 1.75 -31.36 28.85
N LYS A 218 2.75 -31.87 28.12
CA LYS A 218 2.70 -33.23 27.55
C LYS A 218 2.52 -34.29 28.62
N GLY A 219 3.26 -34.21 29.71
CA GLY A 219 3.24 -35.21 30.79
C GLY A 219 2.03 -35.14 31.73
N ASN A 220 1.17 -34.12 31.62
CA ASN A 220 0.09 -33.89 32.58
C ASN A 220 -1.12 -34.80 32.35
N THR A 221 -1.19 -35.94 33.03
CA THR A 221 -2.26 -36.94 32.88
C THR A 221 -3.66 -36.45 33.27
N ASP A 222 -3.77 -35.33 33.98
CA ASP A 222 -5.05 -34.78 34.43
C ASP A 222 -5.77 -33.99 33.32
N LEU A 223 -5.04 -33.61 32.25
CA LEU A 223 -5.61 -32.95 31.08
C LEU A 223 -6.09 -33.98 30.05
N THR A 224 -7.20 -33.68 29.39
CA THR A 224 -7.63 -34.44 28.21
C THR A 224 -6.68 -34.19 27.03
N ASP A 225 -6.61 -35.13 26.08
CA ASP A 225 -5.75 -34.97 24.92
C ASP A 225 -6.08 -33.74 24.05
N PRO A 226 -7.36 -33.35 23.83
CA PRO A 226 -7.69 -32.10 23.17
C PRO A 226 -7.12 -30.86 23.90
N GLU A 227 -7.24 -30.79 25.23
CA GLU A 227 -6.71 -29.68 26.02
C GLU A 227 -5.19 -29.63 25.96
N ARG A 228 -4.54 -30.79 26.11
CA ARG A 228 -3.08 -30.94 26.01
C ARG A 228 -2.57 -30.44 24.67
N ASN A 229 -3.25 -30.78 23.58
CA ASN A 229 -2.87 -30.35 22.23
C ASN A 229 -3.09 -28.86 22.02
N SER A 230 -4.23 -28.33 22.44
CA SER A 230 -4.55 -26.90 22.36
C SER A 230 -3.52 -26.05 23.12
N LEU A 231 -3.25 -26.37 24.38
CA LEU A 231 -2.29 -25.65 25.22
C LEU A 231 -0.87 -25.72 24.65
N ARG A 232 -0.43 -26.90 24.18
CA ARG A 232 0.88 -27.03 23.55
C ARG A 232 1.02 -26.16 22.31
N MET A 233 -0.01 -26.04 21.49
CA MET A 233 0.02 -25.18 20.30
C MET A 233 0.11 -23.72 20.71
N SER A 234 -0.70 -23.27 21.67
CA SER A 234 -0.63 -21.90 22.21
C SER A 234 0.71 -21.57 22.85
N LEU A 235 1.32 -22.52 23.57
CA LEU A 235 2.64 -22.34 24.18
C LEU A 235 3.76 -22.20 23.14
N LYS A 236 3.67 -22.89 21.98
CA LYS A 236 4.68 -22.74 20.91
C LYS A 236 4.78 -21.30 20.45
N ASP A 237 3.66 -20.58 20.39
CA ASP A 237 3.64 -19.18 19.98
C ASP A 237 4.41 -18.26 20.93
N LEU A 238 4.58 -18.65 22.19
CA LEU A 238 5.34 -17.89 23.18
C LEU A 238 6.86 -17.94 22.94
N ARG A 239 7.37 -18.83 22.06
CA ARG A 239 8.79 -18.86 21.69
C ARG A 239 9.22 -17.63 20.90
N SER A 240 8.29 -16.96 20.25
CA SER A 240 8.51 -15.70 19.55
C SER A 240 7.94 -14.53 20.32
N GLU A 241 8.44 -13.34 20.07
CA GLU A 241 7.92 -12.11 20.68
C GLU A 241 6.43 -11.89 20.35
N SER A 242 5.73 -11.06 21.12
CA SER A 242 4.34 -10.70 20.80
C SER A 242 4.25 -9.70 19.64
N ILE A 243 3.07 -9.57 19.05
CA ILE A 243 2.77 -8.54 18.03
C ILE A 243 3.15 -7.14 18.56
N GLY A 244 2.80 -6.84 19.81
CA GLY A 244 3.13 -5.57 20.44
C GLY A 244 4.64 -5.33 20.60
N GLN A 245 5.43 -6.36 20.86
CA GLN A 245 6.90 -6.25 20.94
C GLN A 245 7.51 -6.03 19.55
N ALA A 246 7.08 -6.81 18.55
CA ALA A 246 7.51 -6.65 17.16
C ALA A 246 7.17 -5.25 16.63
N GLY A 247 5.96 -4.76 16.91
CA GLY A 247 5.50 -3.45 16.49
C GLY A 247 6.23 -2.29 17.16
N LYS A 248 6.54 -2.39 18.47
CA LYS A 248 7.41 -1.42 19.14
C LYS A 248 8.80 -1.38 18.52
N ARG A 249 9.39 -2.55 18.22
CA ARG A 249 10.71 -2.60 17.56
C ARG A 249 10.65 -1.96 16.18
N LEU A 250 9.63 -2.25 15.38
CA LEU A 250 9.43 -1.61 14.08
C LEU A 250 9.26 -0.10 14.24
N ALA A 251 8.44 0.37 15.18
CA ALA A 251 8.21 1.79 15.40
C ALA A 251 9.51 2.56 15.69
N ARG A 252 10.44 1.97 16.46
CA ARG A 252 11.72 2.62 16.79
C ARG A 252 12.61 2.91 15.58
N THR A 253 12.36 2.29 14.42
CA THR A 253 13.10 2.64 13.19
C THR A 253 12.78 4.04 12.69
N LEU A 254 11.73 4.67 13.20
CA LEU A 254 11.32 6.05 12.87
C LEU A 254 11.90 7.10 13.83
N GLU A 255 12.64 6.70 14.86
CA GLU A 255 13.33 7.67 15.73
C GLU A 255 14.34 8.50 14.93
N PRO A 256 14.49 9.81 15.21
CA PRO A 256 13.94 10.56 16.35
C PRO A 256 12.59 11.26 16.07
N ARG A 257 11.83 10.86 15.05
CA ARG A 257 10.54 11.48 14.71
C ARG A 257 9.52 11.35 15.85
N THR A 258 8.50 12.21 15.82
CA THR A 258 7.39 12.18 16.79
C THR A 258 6.05 12.17 16.10
N TYR A 259 5.08 11.45 16.69
CA TYR A 259 3.72 11.35 16.19
C TYR A 259 2.76 11.67 17.32
N ALA A 260 1.84 12.61 17.08
CA ALA A 260 1.00 13.21 18.13
C ALA A 260 1.80 13.68 19.37
N GLY A 261 3.03 14.19 19.15
CA GLY A 261 3.94 14.64 20.21
C GLY A 261 4.59 13.52 21.04
N GLN A 262 4.49 12.26 20.60
CA GLN A 262 5.04 11.09 21.30
C GLN A 262 6.16 10.43 20.49
N ALA A 263 7.08 9.76 21.18
CA ALA A 263 8.06 8.89 20.54
C ALA A 263 7.36 7.73 19.80
N PRO A 264 7.97 7.17 18.72
CA PRO A 264 7.28 6.24 17.84
C PRO A 264 6.74 4.98 18.53
N ASP A 265 7.48 4.38 19.46
CA ASP A 265 7.06 3.15 20.16
C ASP A 265 5.92 3.38 21.17
N VAL A 266 5.94 4.54 21.83
CA VAL A 266 4.86 5.02 22.70
C VAL A 266 3.60 5.27 21.87
N PHE A 267 3.75 5.98 20.74
CA PHE A 267 2.65 6.25 19.81
C PHE A 267 2.03 4.95 19.26
N PHE A 268 2.86 4.02 18.77
CA PHE A 268 2.40 2.71 18.32
C PHE A 268 1.60 1.98 19.40
N SER A 269 2.08 1.99 20.65
CA SER A 269 1.39 1.34 21.77
C SER A 269 0.00 1.92 21.98
N ARG A 270 -0.13 3.26 21.90
CA ARG A 270 -1.41 3.95 22.01
C ARG A 270 -2.37 3.54 20.88
N CYS A 271 -1.91 3.50 19.64
CA CYS A 271 -2.71 3.03 18.49
C CYS A 271 -3.16 1.58 18.66
N TYR A 272 -2.28 0.70 19.13
CA TYR A 272 -2.59 -0.72 19.33
C TYR A 272 -3.61 -0.93 20.45
N THR A 273 -3.51 -0.17 21.54
CA THR A 273 -4.53 -0.14 22.60
C THR A 273 -5.87 0.35 22.05
N MET A 274 -5.90 1.46 21.29
CA MET A 274 -7.13 1.98 20.68
C MET A 274 -7.80 0.94 19.77
N ARG A 275 -7.02 0.27 18.90
CA ARG A 275 -7.50 -0.83 18.06
C ARG A 275 -8.14 -1.92 18.91
N SER A 276 -7.49 -2.32 20.00
CA SER A 276 -8.03 -3.35 20.89
C SER A 276 -9.38 -2.93 21.49
N VAL A 277 -9.50 -1.69 21.96
CA VAL A 277 -10.77 -1.16 22.51
C VAL A 277 -11.88 -1.18 21.46
N LEU A 278 -11.59 -0.75 20.23
CA LEU A 278 -12.56 -0.72 19.13
C LEU A 278 -13.02 -2.11 18.68
N THR A 279 -12.14 -3.12 18.71
CA THR A 279 -12.47 -4.46 18.20
C THR A 279 -13.09 -5.41 19.23
N HIS A 280 -12.83 -5.21 20.53
CA HIS A 280 -13.24 -6.16 21.57
C HIS A 280 -14.54 -5.77 22.31
N GLY A 281 -15.35 -4.90 21.72
CA GLY A 281 -16.73 -4.67 22.17
C GLY A 281 -16.85 -3.97 23.54
N HIS A 282 -15.91 -3.10 23.89
CA HIS A 282 -15.99 -2.31 25.11
C HIS A 282 -17.27 -1.45 25.13
N VAL A 283 -17.97 -1.46 26.28
CA VAL A 283 -19.29 -0.82 26.45
C VAL A 283 -19.19 0.71 26.49
N GLU A 284 -18.04 1.25 26.89
CA GLU A 284 -17.68 2.64 26.62
C GLU A 284 -16.86 2.72 25.34
N ARG A 285 -17.47 3.30 24.29
CA ARG A 285 -16.75 3.55 23.06
C ARG A 285 -15.80 4.74 23.22
N PRO A 286 -14.60 4.67 22.61
CA PRO A 286 -13.71 5.82 22.54
C PRO A 286 -14.40 7.03 21.93
N ASP A 287 -14.00 8.22 22.39
CA ASP A 287 -14.49 9.45 21.77
C ASP A 287 -14.05 9.52 20.31
N ARG A 288 -14.99 9.88 19.43
CA ARG A 288 -14.73 9.95 17.98
C ARG A 288 -13.59 10.90 17.65
N ARG A 289 -13.48 12.06 18.33
CA ARG A 289 -12.42 13.04 18.02
C ARG A 289 -11.05 12.50 18.40
N GLU A 290 -10.97 11.70 19.46
CA GLU A 290 -9.73 11.01 19.81
C GLU A 290 -9.33 10.01 18.72
N VAL A 291 -10.27 9.19 18.24
CA VAL A 291 -10.00 8.22 17.16
C VAL A 291 -9.59 8.94 15.88
N ASP A 292 -10.27 10.03 15.50
CA ASP A 292 -9.95 10.84 14.33
C ASP A 292 -8.53 11.42 14.42
N ALA A 293 -8.16 12.02 15.56
CA ALA A 293 -6.83 12.60 15.76
C ALA A 293 -5.72 11.53 15.73
N LEU A 294 -6.00 10.37 16.32
CA LEU A 294 -5.07 9.25 16.34
C LEU A 294 -4.90 8.64 14.95
N ALA A 295 -5.99 8.47 14.19
CA ALA A 295 -5.96 8.00 12.81
C ALA A 295 -5.17 8.93 11.89
N ALA A 296 -5.34 10.25 12.02
CA ALA A 296 -4.58 11.23 11.24
C ALA A 296 -3.07 11.16 11.51
N SER A 297 -2.67 10.99 12.78
CA SER A 297 -1.26 10.83 13.13
C SER A 297 -0.71 9.45 12.71
N LEU A 298 -1.57 8.43 12.73
CA LEU A 298 -1.23 7.07 12.32
C LEU A 298 -1.04 6.97 10.80
N GLU A 299 -1.78 7.75 10.03
CA GLU A 299 -1.60 7.88 8.57
C GLU A 299 -0.16 8.32 8.24
N LEU A 300 0.33 9.38 8.91
CA LEU A 300 1.71 9.84 8.77
C LEU A 300 2.72 8.78 9.22
N PHE A 301 2.45 8.10 10.34
CA PHE A 301 3.30 7.03 10.87
C PHE A 301 3.45 5.87 9.88
N VAL A 302 2.35 5.39 9.29
CA VAL A 302 2.37 4.30 8.31
C VAL A 302 3.03 4.73 7.00
N ALA A 303 2.75 5.96 6.56
CA ALA A 303 3.41 6.55 5.39
C ALA A 303 4.94 6.57 5.55
N ASP A 304 5.44 6.98 6.72
CA ASP A 304 6.87 7.00 7.00
C ASP A 304 7.48 5.58 7.04
N LEU A 305 6.77 4.59 7.62
CA LEU A 305 7.22 3.19 7.56
C LEU A 305 7.33 2.67 6.12
N LEU A 306 6.39 3.06 5.25
CA LEU A 306 6.35 2.65 3.85
C LEU A 306 7.36 3.41 2.99
N ALA A 307 7.71 4.65 3.33
CA ALA A 307 8.60 5.50 2.54
C ALA A 307 10.03 4.93 2.39
N GLY A 308 10.45 4.01 3.27
CA GLY A 308 11.75 3.33 3.16
C GLY A 308 12.92 4.32 3.08
N ARG A 309 13.80 4.13 2.09
CA ARG A 309 14.98 5.00 1.89
C ARG A 309 14.61 6.46 1.57
N LEU A 310 13.45 6.72 0.97
CA LEU A 310 13.00 8.09 0.69
C LEU A 310 12.79 8.91 1.97
N LEU A 311 12.49 8.26 3.09
CA LEU A 311 12.31 8.96 4.36
C LEU A 311 13.63 9.53 4.89
N THR A 312 14.72 8.78 4.71
CA THR A 312 16.04 9.13 5.23
C THR A 312 16.83 10.01 4.27
N GLU A 313 16.72 9.76 2.97
CA GLU A 313 17.50 10.47 1.95
C GLU A 313 16.85 11.81 1.55
N PHE A 314 15.54 11.95 1.78
CA PHE A 314 14.78 13.17 1.49
C PHE A 314 13.87 13.50 2.69
N PRO A 315 14.42 14.02 3.80
CA PRO A 315 13.62 14.44 4.96
C PRO A 315 12.70 15.64 4.63
N ASP A 316 11.77 15.92 5.55
CA ASP A 316 10.79 17.01 5.42
C ASP A 316 11.41 18.41 5.56
#